data_AF-A0A2M7KEQ7-F1
#
_entry.id   AF-A0A2M7KEQ7-F1
#
_cell.length_a   1.000
_cell.length_b   1.000
_cell.length_c   1.000
_cell.angle_alpha   90.00
_cell.angle_beta   90.00
_cell.angle_gamma   90.00
#
_symmetry.space_group_name_H-M   'P 1'
#
loop_
_entity.id
_entity.type
_entity.pdbx_description
1 polymer ?
#
loop_
_entity_poly.entity_id
_entity_poly.type
_entity_poly.pdbx_seq_one_letter_code
_entity_poly.pdbx_strand_id
1 'polypeptide(L)' 'IKLFTDFAAKNNLPPDNFEIEKSKELLKTHIKALIIRNIFNDKGFYPIALSIDNVFKTAVDYFGKK' A
#
# COMPACT_ATOMS: atom_id res chain seq x y z
N ILE A 1 -8.85 0.35 -11.83
CA ILE A 1 -7.99 1.55 -12.03
C ILE A 1 -8.55 2.44 -13.13
N LYS A 2 -8.68 1.96 -14.38
CA LYS A 2 -9.18 2.76 -15.52
C LYS A 2 -10.49 3.55 -15.26
N LEU A 3 -11.51 2.90 -14.68
CA LEU A 3 -12.76 3.57 -14.32
C LEU A 3 -12.56 4.78 -13.40
N PHE A 4 -11.63 4.67 -12.44
CA PHE A 4 -11.37 5.71 -11.45
C PHE A 4 -10.51 6.85 -12.04
N THR A 5 -9.49 6.52 -12.82
CA THR A 5 -8.65 7.53 -13.51
C THR A 5 -9.46 8.30 -14.55
N ASP A 6 -10.34 7.61 -15.28
CA ASP A 6 -11.23 8.24 -16.26
C ASP A 6 -12.25 9.17 -15.57
N PHE A 7 -12.76 8.79 -14.39
CA PHE A 7 -13.62 9.64 -13.57
C PHE A 7 -12.87 10.88 -13.07
N ALA A 8 -11.66 10.71 -12.53
CA ALA A 8 -10.84 11.82 -12.04
C ALA A 8 -10.51 12.82 -13.16
N ALA A 9 -10.14 12.32 -14.34
CA ALA A 9 -9.86 13.15 -15.51
C ALA A 9 -11.08 13.98 -15.94
N LYS A 10 -12.29 13.40 -15.90
CA LYS A 10 -13.55 14.13 -16.15
C LYS A 10 -13.83 15.23 -15.12
N ASN A 11 -13.23 15.15 -13.94
CA ASN A 11 -13.36 16.13 -12.86
C ASN A 11 -12.14 17.06 -12.78
N ASN A 12 -11.43 17.28 -13.90
CA ASN A 12 -10.26 18.16 -14.01
C ASN A 12 -9.05 17.73 -13.17
N LEU A 13 -8.97 16.45 -12.78
CA LEU A 13 -7.77 15.88 -12.17
C LEU A 13 -7.07 14.97 -13.20
N PRO A 14 -6.09 15.48 -13.96
CA PRO A 14 -5.40 14.68 -14.97
C PRO A 14 -4.64 13.51 -14.34
N PRO A 15 -4.47 12.40 -15.07
CA PRO A 15 -3.74 11.25 -14.56
C PRO A 15 -2.26 11.56 -14.38
N ASP A 16 -1.72 11.26 -13.20
CA ASP A 16 -0.29 11.18 -12.93
C ASP A 16 0.15 9.72 -12.99
N ASN A 17 0.78 9.33 -14.09
CA ASN A 17 1.18 7.95 -14.31
C ASN A 17 2.19 7.43 -13.26
N PHE A 18 3.03 8.31 -12.71
CA PHE A 18 4.02 7.93 -11.70
C PHE A 18 3.31 7.59 -10.38
N GLU A 19 2.44 8.47 -9.90
CA GLU A 19 1.68 8.22 -8.66
C GLU A 19 0.65 7.10 -8.83
N ILE A 20 0.12 6.88 -10.04
CA ILE A 20 -0.75 5.74 -10.33
C ILE A 20 0.00 4.41 -10.18
N GLU A 21 1.19 4.28 -10.77
CA GLU A 21 1.96 3.03 -10.66
C GLU A 21 2.46 2.79 -9.23
N LYS A 22 2.86 3.84 -8.52
CA LYS A 22 3.18 3.76 -7.08
C LYS A 22 1.97 3.29 -6.26
N SER A 23 0.79 3.87 -6.50
CA SER A 23 -0.46 3.48 -5.83
C SER A 23 -0.85 2.03 -6.12
N LYS A 24 -0.61 1.56 -7.35
CA LYS A 24 -0.87 0.18 -7.76
C LYS A 24 -0.04 -0.82 -6.98
N GLU A 25 1.26 -0.58 -6.76
CA GLU A 25 2.10 -1.47 -5.96
C GLU A 25 1.72 -1.46 -4.46
N LEU A 26 1.33 -0.29 -3.92
CA LEU A 26 0.80 -0.19 -2.56
C LEU A 26 -0.49 -1.01 -2.39
N LEU A 27 -1.47 -0.80 -3.26
CA LEU A 27 -2.75 -1.51 -3.25
C LEU A 27 -2.55 -3.03 -3.39
N LYS A 28 -1.67 -3.45 -4.30
CA LYS A 28 -1.34 -4.87 -4.50
C LYS A 28 -0.76 -5.50 -3.23
N THR A 29 0.10 -4.79 -2.52
CA THR A 29 0.68 -5.26 -1.26
C THR A 29 -0.39 -5.37 -0.16
N HIS A 30 -1.27 -4.37 -0.03
CA HIS A 30 -2.38 -4.43 0.92
C HIS A 30 -3.37 -5.56 0.62
N ILE A 31 -3.75 -5.76 -0.65
CA ILE A 31 -4.63 -6.86 -1.07
C ILE A 31 -3.99 -8.21 -0.72
N LYS A 32 -2.69 -8.39 -1.00
CA LYS A 32 -1.95 -9.60 -0.61
C LYS A 32 -1.98 -9.83 0.89
N ALA A 33 -1.71 -8.79 1.69
CA ALA A 33 -1.75 -8.89 3.15
C ALA A 33 -3.13 -9.34 3.64
N LEU A 34 -4.22 -8.78 3.09
CA LEU A 34 -5.59 -9.16 3.45
C LEU A 34 -5.92 -10.61 3.04
N ILE A 35 -5.50 -11.07 1.87
CA ILE A 35 -5.67 -12.48 1.46
C ILE A 35 -4.94 -13.40 2.44
N ILE A 36 -3.68 -13.08 2.75
CA ILE A 36 -2.84 -13.86 3.66
C ILE A 36 -3.44 -13.88 5.07
N ARG A 37 -4.04 -12.78 5.53
CA ARG A 37 -4.72 -12.71 6.83
C ARG A 37 -5.83 -13.74 6.97
N ASN A 38 -6.58 -14.02 5.90
CA ASN A 38 -7.65 -15.01 5.94
C ASN A 38 -7.14 -16.45 6.08
N ILE A 39 -5.85 -16.72 5.79
CA ILE A 39 -5.24 -18.06 5.85
C ILE A 39 -4.39 -18.22 7.12
N PHE A 40 -3.61 -17.20 7.47
CA PHE A 40 -2.59 -17.25 8.52
C PHE A 40 -2.84 -16.28 9.67
N ASN A 41 -4.02 -15.66 9.72
CA ASN A 41 -4.38 -14.61 10.67
C ASN A 41 -3.31 -13.51 10.71
N ASP A 42 -3.11 -12.90 11.87
CA ASP A 42 -2.20 -11.79 12.07
C ASP A 42 -0.72 -12.16 11.84
N LYS A 43 -0.35 -13.44 12.05
CA LYS A 43 1.03 -13.92 11.85
C LYS A 43 1.49 -13.80 10.39
N GLY A 44 0.58 -14.01 9.44
CA GLY A 44 0.89 -13.79 8.02
C GLY A 44 0.65 -12.35 7.56
N PHE A 45 -0.29 -11.64 8.19
CA PHE A 45 -0.65 -10.27 7.80
C PHE A 45 0.48 -9.26 8.01
N TYR A 46 1.01 -9.17 9.24
CA TYR A 46 1.95 -8.11 9.61
C TYR A 46 3.26 -8.11 8.83
N PRO A 47 3.91 -9.26 8.53
CA PRO A 47 5.11 -9.26 7.70
C PRO A 47 4.93 -8.60 6.32
N ILE A 48 3.73 -8.72 5.74
CA ILE A 48 3.42 -8.13 4.43
C ILE A 48 2.95 -6.68 4.57
N ALA A 49 2.03 -6.39 5.50
CA ALA A 49 1.49 -5.05 5.69
C ALA A 49 2.59 -4.05 6.12
N LEU A 50 3.45 -4.45 7.06
CA LEU A 50 4.51 -3.58 7.59
C LEU A 50 5.69 -3.42 6.62
N SER A 51 5.78 -4.26 5.59
CA SER A 51 6.84 -4.16 4.56
C SER A 51 6.78 -2.85 3.75
N ILE A 52 5.62 -2.17 3.73
CA ILE A 52 5.42 -0.90 3.03
C ILE A 52 5.03 0.25 3.97
N ASP A 53 4.86 -0.01 5.26
CA ASP A 53 4.46 1.01 6.23
C ASP A 53 5.66 1.88 6.62
N ASN A 54 5.71 3.09 6.08
CA ASN A 54 6.80 4.03 6.36
C ASN A 54 6.78 4.55 7.79
N VAL A 55 5.61 4.65 8.44
CA VAL A 55 5.51 5.11 9.83
C VAL A 55 6.11 4.06 10.74
N PHE A 56 5.76 2.79 10.54
CA PHE A 56 6.32 1.67 11.27
C PHE A 56 7.83 1.57 11.06
N LYS A 57 8.31 1.62 9.81
CA LYS A 57 9.76 1.59 9.52
C LYS A 57 10.50 2.73 10.21
N THR A 58 9.96 3.94 10.12
CA THR A 58 10.54 5.12 10.77
C THR A 58 10.59 4.93 12.28
N ALA A 59 9.51 4.44 12.90
CA ALA A 59 9.50 4.15 14.33
C ALA A 59 10.55 3.08 14.71
N VAL A 60 10.67 2.00 13.94
CA VAL A 60 11.72 0.98 14.14
C VAL A 60 13.11 1.59 14.01
N ASP A 61 13.34 2.49 13.05
CA ASP A 61 14.62 3.18 12.90
C ASP A 61 14.94 4.12 14.06
N TYR A 62 13.92 4.79 14.63
CA TYR A 62 14.08 5.67 15.80
C TYR A 62 14.30 4.89 17.10
N PHE A 63 13.55 3.81 17.32
CA PHE A 63 13.57 3.06 18.59
C PHE A 63 14.50 1.83 18.58
N GLY A 64 14.89 1.35 17.39
CA GLY A 64 15.76 0.19 17.19
C GLY A 64 17.25 0.53 17.11
N LYS A 65 17.60 1.81 16.92
CA LYS A 65 18.96 2.31 17.12
C LYS A 65 19.21 2.45 18.63
N LYS A 66 19.75 1.38 19.24
CA LYS A 66 20.43 1.46 20.54
C LYS A 66 21.79 2.13 20.38
#